data_AF-A0A9D7K407-F1
#
_entry.id   AF-A0A9D7K407-F1
#
_cell.length_a   1.000
_cell.length_b   1.000
_cell.length_c   1.000
_cell.angle_alpha   90.00
_cell.angle_beta   90.00
_cell.angle_gamma   90.00
#
_symmetry.space_group_name_H-M   'P 1'
#
loop_
_entity.id
_entity.type
_entity.pdbx_description
1 polymer ?
#
loop_
_entity_poly.entity_id
_entity_poly.type
_entity_poly.pdbx_seq_one_letter_code
_entity_poly.pdbx_strand_id
1 'polypeptide(L)'
;MNWDTTGHFIVRDLDNQILAAPQQTDGGAAALIFAPGPPLAGQARAASIAGNPCSGDASNTAAAIAAYLDGGYATPAATALSATYVVTAGRANSLVNNDRVAWVTPGEILSRRVKLRQDFQAGINGMLSGVQACLQKHLRRTCPHRHRALFQCQCRPCPQRLRGYPAERQLRR
;
A
#
# COMPACT_ATOMS: atom_id res chain seq x y z
N MET A 1 -6.27 -1.09 -2.16
CA MET A 1 -5.98 0.05 -3.06
C MET A 1 -6.25 -0.39 -4.49
N ASN A 2 -7.15 0.31 -5.17
CA ASN A 2 -7.50 0.16 -6.59
C ASN A 2 -7.30 1.50 -7.31
N TRP A 3 -7.59 1.56 -8.61
CA TRP A 3 -7.32 2.74 -9.45
C TRP A 3 -8.18 3.96 -9.09
N ASP A 4 -9.20 3.75 -8.26
CA ASP A 4 -10.14 4.73 -7.74
C ASP A 4 -9.90 5.01 -6.23
N THR A 5 -8.81 4.48 -5.66
CA THR A 5 -8.44 4.78 -4.27
C THR A 5 -7.64 6.07 -4.25
N THR A 6 -8.24 7.14 -3.74
CA THR A 6 -7.52 8.38 -3.42
C THR A 6 -6.53 8.14 -2.29
N GLY A 7 -5.35 8.73 -2.40
CA GLY A 7 -4.34 8.76 -1.35
C GLY A 7 -4.84 9.49 -0.10
N HIS A 8 -4.23 9.22 1.05
CA HIS A 8 -4.58 9.86 2.32
C HIS A 8 -3.63 10.99 2.70
N PHE A 9 -2.70 11.37 1.83
CA PHE A 9 -1.65 12.35 2.11
C PHE A 9 -1.83 13.65 1.31
N ILE A 10 -1.71 14.78 1.99
CA ILE A 10 -1.42 16.07 1.37
C ILE A 10 0.06 16.36 1.57
N VAL A 11 0.81 16.51 0.49
CA VAL A 11 2.20 16.94 0.54
C VAL A 11 2.24 18.41 0.16
N ARG A 12 2.85 19.23 1.01
CA ARG A 12 3.10 20.65 0.75
C ARG A 12 4.56 21.00 0.97
N ASP A 13 5.02 22.13 0.45
CA ASP A 13 6.33 22.68 0.76
C ASP A 13 6.32 23.62 1.98
N LEU A 14 7.48 24.19 2.30
CA LEU A 14 7.65 25.15 3.40
C LEU A 14 6.90 26.48 3.17
N ASP A 15 6.53 26.82 1.93
CA ASP A 15 5.74 28.01 1.60
C ASP A 15 4.24 27.71 1.53
N ASN A 16 3.84 26.52 2.04
CA ASN A 16 2.48 26.03 2.07
C ASN A 16 1.87 25.75 0.68
N GLN A 17 2.69 25.60 -0.36
CA GLN A 17 2.24 25.19 -1.69
C GLN A 17 1.96 23.70 -1.72
N ILE A 18 0.80 23.31 -2.24
CA ILE A 18 0.39 21.90 -2.36
C ILE A 18 1.14 21.27 -3.54
N LEU A 19 1.95 20.25 -3.24
CA LEU A 19 2.69 19.46 -4.21
C LEU A 19 1.90 18.21 -4.62
N ALA A 20 1.21 17.58 -3.67
CA ALA A 20 0.34 16.43 -3.92
C ALA A 20 -0.91 16.49 -3.04
N ALA A 21 -2.06 16.12 -3.60
CA ALA A 21 -3.33 16.06 -2.85
C ALA A 21 -4.20 14.87 -3.33
N PRO A 22 -5.05 14.29 -2.46
CA PRO A 22 -5.85 13.11 -2.75
C PRO A 22 -6.68 13.17 -4.04
N GLN A 23 -7.18 14.36 -4.40
CA GLN A 23 -8.09 14.58 -5.52
C GLN A 23 -7.37 14.90 -6.84
N GLN A 24 -6.04 14.79 -6.90
CA GLN A 24 -5.30 14.93 -8.15
C GLN A 24 -5.55 13.74 -9.08
N THR A 25 -5.29 13.91 -10.38
CA THR A 25 -5.57 12.92 -11.43
C THR A 25 -4.92 11.55 -11.19
N ASP A 26 -3.76 11.52 -10.53
CA ASP A 26 -3.04 10.27 -10.22
C ASP A 26 -3.46 9.64 -8.89
N GLY A 27 -4.44 10.24 -8.20
CA GLY A 27 -4.95 9.83 -6.88
C GLY A 27 -4.13 10.37 -5.71
N GLY A 28 -3.24 11.35 -5.92
CA GLY A 28 -2.41 11.93 -4.86
C GLY A 28 -1.34 10.99 -4.30
N ALA A 29 -0.75 11.35 -3.16
CA ALA A 29 0.28 10.51 -2.53
C ALA A 29 -0.35 9.31 -1.78
N ALA A 30 0.07 8.10 -2.14
CA ALA A 30 -0.31 6.84 -1.48
C ALA A 30 0.77 6.31 -0.53
N ALA A 31 2.04 6.60 -0.83
CA ALA A 31 3.17 6.30 0.03
C ALA A 31 4.16 7.47 -0.01
N LEU A 32 4.88 7.65 1.09
CA LEU A 32 5.87 8.71 1.27
C LEU A 32 7.23 8.08 1.56
N ILE A 33 8.26 8.68 0.98
CA ILE A 33 9.67 8.32 1.20
C ILE A 33 10.34 9.57 1.75
N PHE A 34 10.90 9.45 2.94
CA PHE A 34 11.60 10.53 3.63
C PHE A 34 13.10 10.34 3.47
N ALA A 35 13.79 11.41 3.09
CA ALA A 35 15.24 11.49 3.02
C ALA A 35 15.70 12.63 3.94
N PRO A 36 16.12 12.33 5.18
CA PRO A 36 16.58 13.34 6.11
C PRO A 36 17.87 14.00 5.62
N GLY A 37 18.00 15.30 5.84
CA GLY A 37 19.25 16.02 5.59
C GLY A 37 20.27 15.85 6.72
N PRO A 38 21.34 16.66 6.73
CA PRO A 38 22.29 16.74 7.84
C PRO A 38 21.57 17.01 9.18
N PRO A 39 22.12 16.55 10.31
CA PRO A 39 21.48 16.78 11.61
C PRO A 39 21.33 18.27 11.90
N LEU A 40 20.11 18.69 12.26
CA LEU A 40 19.84 20.05 12.74
C LEU A 40 20.22 20.20 14.22
N ALA A 41 20.30 21.46 14.69
CA ALA A 41 20.58 21.75 16.08
C ALA A 41 19.56 21.08 17.01
N GLY A 42 20.04 20.28 17.97
CA GLY A 42 19.19 19.51 18.89
C GLY A 42 18.94 18.07 18.48
N GLN A 43 19.31 17.66 17.26
CA GLN A 43 19.29 16.25 16.87
C GLN A 43 20.58 15.54 17.30
N ALA A 44 20.43 14.49 18.09
CA ALA A 44 21.49 13.54 18.42
C ALA A 44 21.24 12.24 17.67
N ARG A 45 22.04 11.96 16.64
CA ARG A 45 21.99 10.72 15.88
C ARG A 45 23.03 9.75 16.46
N ALA A 46 22.65 8.48 16.60
CA ALA A 46 23.59 7.44 17.02
C ALA A 46 24.79 7.40 16.06
N ALA A 47 25.99 7.23 16.60
CA ALA A 47 27.17 7.05 15.78
C ALA A 47 27.01 5.81 14.88
N SER A 48 27.41 5.94 13.61
CA SER A 48 27.46 4.80 12.70
C SER A 48 28.41 3.74 13.25
N ILE A 49 27.96 2.49 13.31
CA ILE A 49 28.83 1.37 13.66
C ILE A 49 29.66 1.03 12.41
N ALA A 50 30.95 0.74 12.56
CA ALA A 50 31.79 0.35 11.43
C ALA A 50 31.17 -0.86 10.69
N GLY A 51 30.93 -0.71 9.38
CA GLY A 51 30.26 -1.73 8.56
C GLY A 51 28.73 -1.73 8.65
N ASN A 52 28.12 -0.91 9.50
CA ASN A 52 26.67 -0.71 9.58
C ASN A 52 26.31 0.79 9.74
N PRO A 53 26.28 1.54 8.62
CA PRO A 53 25.96 2.97 8.62
C PRO A 53 24.51 3.28 9.02
N CYS A 54 23.64 2.26 9.09
CA CYS A 54 22.23 2.39 9.45
C CYS A 54 21.96 1.74 10.83
N SER A 55 22.59 2.25 11.90
CA SER A 55 22.46 1.74 13.28
C SER A 55 21.16 2.16 13.99
N GLY A 56 20.07 2.38 13.25
CA GLY A 56 18.79 2.77 13.83
C GLY A 56 18.29 1.74 14.86
N ASP A 57 17.97 2.19 16.07
CA ASP A 57 17.44 1.33 17.12
C ASP A 57 15.96 1.04 16.85
N ALA A 58 15.66 -0.21 16.47
CA ALA A 58 14.30 -0.68 16.22
C ALA A 58 13.45 -0.79 17.50
N SER A 59 14.06 -0.72 18.69
CA SER A 59 13.35 -0.88 19.97
C SER A 59 12.52 0.35 20.36
N ASN A 60 12.81 1.52 19.80
CA ASN A 60 12.06 2.76 20.03
C ASN A 60 11.92 3.58 18.74
N THR A 61 11.06 3.09 17.83
CA THR A 61 10.83 3.69 16.51
C THR A 61 10.38 5.15 16.56
N ALA A 62 9.65 5.56 17.60
CA ALA A 62 9.20 6.96 17.73
C ALA A 62 10.36 7.91 18.10
N ALA A 63 11.19 7.54 19.09
CA ALA A 63 12.38 8.31 19.43
C ALA A 63 13.42 8.29 18.29
N ALA A 64 13.54 7.16 17.59
CA ALA A 64 14.36 7.06 16.39
C ALA A 64 13.86 8.00 15.29
N ILE A 65 12.55 8.10 15.02
CA ILE A 65 12.03 9.03 14.01
C ILE A 65 12.37 10.49 14.38
N ALA A 66 12.17 10.90 15.64
CA ALA A 66 12.46 12.27 16.08
C ALA A 66 13.95 12.64 16.01
N ALA A 67 14.86 11.67 16.07
CA ALA A 67 16.30 11.91 15.96
C ALA A 67 16.76 12.20 14.52
N TYR A 68 15.95 11.83 13.51
CA TYR A 68 16.32 11.96 12.09
C TYR A 68 15.41 12.86 11.29
N LEU A 69 14.12 12.96 11.62
CA LEU A 69 13.13 13.73 10.87
C LEU A 69 12.77 15.05 11.58
N ASP A 70 12.73 16.13 10.82
CA ASP A 70 12.52 17.51 11.30
C ASP A 70 11.10 18.01 11.12
N GLY A 71 10.36 17.47 10.15
CA GLY A 71 9.06 18.01 9.72
C GLY A 71 7.91 17.86 10.73
N GLY A 72 8.17 17.41 11.96
CA GLY A 72 7.15 17.19 12.98
C GLY A 72 6.09 16.18 12.52
N TYR A 73 6.52 15.14 11.79
CA TYR A 73 5.61 14.15 11.24
C TYR A 73 4.96 13.37 12.38
N ALA A 74 3.73 13.73 12.74
CA ALA A 74 2.88 12.89 13.57
C ALA A 74 2.73 11.51 12.92
N THR A 75 3.21 10.46 13.58
CA THR A 75 2.88 9.10 13.17
C THR A 75 1.41 8.87 13.54
N PRO A 76 0.45 8.84 12.60
CA PRO A 76 -0.91 8.52 12.98
C PRO A 76 -0.91 7.13 13.60
N ALA A 77 -1.53 6.99 14.78
CA ALA A 77 -1.76 5.68 15.36
C ALA A 77 -2.50 4.82 14.32
N ALA A 78 -2.12 3.53 14.21
CA ALA A 78 -2.58 2.61 13.17
C ALA A 78 -4.12 2.48 13.03
N THR A 79 -4.89 3.03 13.97
CA THR A 79 -6.35 2.97 14.05
C THR A 79 -7.08 4.25 13.64
N ALA A 80 -6.41 5.33 13.24
CA ALA A 80 -7.04 6.63 12.96
C ALA A 80 -6.80 7.17 11.53
N LEU A 81 -7.05 6.35 10.50
CA LEU A 81 -6.92 6.75 9.08
C LEU A 81 -8.15 7.52 8.53
N SER A 82 -9.00 8.07 9.40
CA SER A 82 -10.24 8.75 8.99
C SER A 82 -10.02 10.12 8.34
N ALA A 83 -8.86 10.73 8.54
CA ALA A 83 -8.54 12.09 8.07
C ALA A 83 -7.32 12.10 7.15
N THR A 84 -7.29 13.06 6.22
CA THR A 84 -6.13 13.31 5.37
C THR A 84 -4.96 13.81 6.21
N TYR A 85 -3.80 13.22 6.00
CA TYR A 85 -2.57 13.51 6.73
C TYR A 85 -1.71 14.50 5.95
N VAL A 86 -1.34 15.63 6.60
CA VAL A 86 -0.56 16.69 5.95
C VAL A 86 0.92 16.49 6.26
N VAL A 87 1.74 16.50 5.21
CA VAL A 87 3.20 16.38 5.27
C VAL A 87 3.83 17.61 4.65
N THR A 88 4.79 18.19 5.37
CA THR A 88 5.52 19.37 4.91
C THR A 88 6.93 18.97 4.49
N ALA A 89 7.19 18.99 3.19
CA ALA A 89 8.49 18.72 2.60
C ALA A 89 9.43 19.90 2.83
N GLY A 90 10.60 19.60 3.38
CA GLY A 90 11.67 20.56 3.65
C GLY A 90 12.53 20.90 2.43
N ARG A 91 13.51 21.77 2.67
CA ARG A 91 14.52 22.21 1.70
C ARG A 91 15.89 21.85 2.23
N ALA A 92 16.79 21.38 1.37
CA ALA A 92 18.12 20.90 1.80
C ALA A 92 18.94 21.93 2.60
N ASN A 93 18.71 23.22 2.37
CA ASN A 93 19.38 24.34 3.06
C ASN A 93 18.56 24.95 4.21
N SER A 94 17.40 24.39 4.55
CA SER A 94 16.57 24.87 5.65
C SER A 94 17.21 24.52 6.99
N LEU A 95 17.22 25.47 7.91
CA LEU A 95 17.71 25.26 9.28
C LEU A 95 16.62 24.79 10.25
N VAL A 96 15.38 24.63 9.76
CA VAL A 96 14.21 24.26 10.57
C VAL A 96 13.53 22.97 10.11
N ASN A 97 13.69 22.60 8.83
CA ASN A 97 13.23 21.34 8.26
C ASN A 97 13.97 21.08 6.94
N ASN A 98 14.97 20.20 6.98
CA ASN A 98 15.77 19.86 5.80
C ASN A 98 15.41 18.53 5.15
N ASP A 99 14.32 17.91 5.60
CA ASP A 99 13.85 16.63 5.08
C ASP A 99 13.34 16.77 3.65
N ARG A 100 13.80 15.89 2.77
CA ARG A 100 13.25 15.78 1.42
C ARG A 100 12.19 14.68 1.43
N VAL A 101 11.07 14.94 0.79
CA VAL A 101 9.96 14.00 0.69
C VAL A 101 9.69 13.70 -0.78
N ALA A 102 9.75 12.43 -1.13
CA ALA A 102 9.22 11.92 -2.39
C ALA A 102 7.96 11.11 -2.09
N TRP A 103 7.06 10.99 -3.07
CA TRP A 103 5.84 10.23 -2.92
C TRP A 103 5.62 9.31 -4.11
N VAL A 104 4.83 8.27 -3.87
CA VAL A 104 4.37 7.35 -4.91
C VAL A 104 2.85 7.46 -4.99
N THR A 105 2.33 7.59 -6.20
CA THR A 105 0.89 7.74 -6.45
C THR A 105 0.20 6.38 -6.67
N PRO A 106 -1.12 6.26 -6.39
CA PRO A 106 -1.91 5.09 -6.78
C PRO A 106 -1.79 4.77 -8.27
N GLY A 107 -1.81 5.81 -9.11
CA GLY A 107 -1.62 5.72 -10.55
C GLY A 107 -0.33 4.99 -10.92
N GLU A 108 0.81 5.39 -10.35
CA GLU A 108 2.11 4.75 -10.61
C GLU A 108 2.15 3.30 -10.13
N ILE A 109 1.60 3.02 -8.94
CA ILE A 109 1.57 1.65 -8.39
C ILE A 109 0.76 0.74 -9.32
N LEU A 110 -0.41 1.17 -9.77
CA LEU A 110 -1.31 0.31 -10.53
C LEU A 110 -0.95 0.23 -12.00
N SER A 111 -0.70 1.37 -12.65
CA SER A 111 -0.42 1.41 -14.08
C SER A 111 0.99 0.96 -14.42
N ARG A 112 1.99 1.31 -13.60
CA ARG A 112 3.41 1.06 -13.91
C ARG A 112 4.03 -0.13 -13.18
N ARG A 113 3.37 -0.67 -12.15
CA ARG A 113 3.88 -1.84 -11.42
C ARG A 113 2.91 -3.02 -11.50
N VAL A 114 1.70 -2.89 -10.97
CA VAL A 114 0.76 -4.03 -10.86
C VAL A 114 0.36 -4.56 -12.23
N LYS A 115 -0.09 -3.71 -13.16
CA LYS A 115 -0.52 -4.14 -14.50
C LYS A 115 0.61 -4.70 -15.36
N LEU A 116 1.85 -4.33 -15.08
CA LEU A 116 3.03 -4.78 -15.85
C LEU A 116 3.68 -6.04 -15.28
N ARG A 117 3.21 -6.56 -14.14
CA ARG A 117 3.72 -7.82 -13.61
C ARG A 117 3.38 -8.97 -14.55
N GLN A 118 4.35 -9.84 -14.78
CA GLN A 118 4.21 -11.00 -15.69
C GLN A 118 3.10 -11.97 -15.25
N ASP A 119 2.81 -12.05 -13.95
CA ASP A 119 1.77 -12.92 -13.40
C ASP A 119 0.36 -12.28 -13.39
N PHE A 120 0.24 -10.99 -13.73
CA PHE A 120 -1.04 -10.28 -13.66
C PHE A 120 -2.07 -10.87 -14.63
N GLN A 121 -1.69 -11.07 -15.89
CA GLN A 121 -2.57 -11.65 -16.91
C GLN A 121 -3.00 -13.08 -16.55
N ALA A 122 -2.05 -13.91 -16.09
CA ALA A 122 -2.33 -15.28 -15.68
C ALA A 122 -3.30 -15.32 -14.49
N GLY A 123 -3.12 -14.43 -13.51
CA GLY A 123 -4.01 -14.29 -12.36
C GLY A 123 -5.45 -13.93 -12.75
N ILE A 124 -5.63 -12.92 -13.61
CA ILE A 124 -6.95 -12.51 -14.09
C ILE A 124 -7.63 -13.62 -14.90
N ASN A 125 -6.90 -14.25 -15.82
CA ASN A 125 -7.43 -15.37 -16.61
C ASN A 125 -7.82 -16.56 -15.72
N GLY A 126 -7.04 -16.85 -14.69
CA GLY A 126 -7.35 -17.88 -13.70
C GLY A 126 -8.63 -17.56 -12.92
N MET A 127 -8.81 -16.31 -12.48
CA MET A 127 -10.02 -15.87 -11.79
C MET A 127 -11.25 -15.99 -12.70
N LEU A 128 -11.18 -15.48 -13.94
CA LEU A 128 -12.27 -15.56 -14.92
C LEU A 128 -12.65 -17.01 -15.25
N SER A 129 -11.64 -17.87 -15.45
CA SER A 129 -11.84 -19.30 -15.69
C SER A 129 -12.52 -20.00 -14.51
N GLY A 130 -12.15 -19.62 -13.28
CA GLY A 130 -12.79 -20.13 -12.06
C GLY A 130 -14.26 -19.72 -11.94
N VAL A 131 -14.58 -18.46 -12.24
CA VAL A 131 -15.97 -17.96 -12.26
C VAL A 131 -16.79 -18.68 -13.35
N GLN A 132 -16.23 -18.83 -14.55
CA GLN A 132 -16.88 -19.57 -15.64
C GLN A 132 -17.17 -21.02 -15.24
N ALA A 133 -16.20 -21.73 -14.66
CA ALA A 133 -16.38 -23.11 -14.21
C ALA A 133 -17.47 -23.22 -13.12
N CYS A 134 -17.52 -22.25 -12.20
CA CYS A 134 -18.54 -22.18 -11.16
C CYS A 134 -19.94 -21.95 -11.77
N LEU A 135 -20.06 -20.99 -12.69
CA LEU A 135 -21.33 -20.67 -13.35
C LEU A 135 -21.85 -21.84 -14.19
N GLN A 136 -20.98 -22.51 -14.96
CA GLN A 136 -21.35 -23.70 -15.73
C GLN A 136 -21.84 -24.84 -14.83
N LYS A 137 -21.22 -25.04 -13.67
CA LYS A 137 -21.65 -26.03 -12.68
C LYS A 137 -23.01 -25.67 -12.07
N HIS A 138 -23.28 -24.39 -11.85
CA HIS A 138 -24.58 -23.93 -11.37
C HIS A 138 -25.67 -24.16 -12.42
N LEU A 139 -25.44 -23.73 -13.66
CA LEU A 139 -26.39 -23.89 -14.78
C LEU A 139 -26.73 -25.36 -15.08
N ARG A 140 -25.73 -26.26 -14.99
CA ARG A 140 -25.94 -27.71 -15.14
C ARG A 140 -26.70 -28.33 -13.97
N ARG A 141 -26.68 -27.71 -12.79
CA ARG A 141 -27.43 -28.15 -11.61
C ARG A 141 -28.85 -27.57 -11.54
N THR A 142 -29.09 -26.41 -12.17
CA THR A 142 -30.42 -25.77 -12.24
C THR A 142 -31.29 -26.28 -13.40
N CYS A 143 -30.78 -27.09 -14.33
CA CYS A 143 -31.59 -27.76 -15.35
C CYS A 143 -31.17 -29.22 -15.56
N PRO A 144 -31.53 -30.15 -14.66
CA PRO A 144 -31.36 -31.57 -14.90
C PRO A 144 -32.60 -32.20 -15.53
N HIS A 145 -33.40 -31.49 -16.35
CA HIS A 145 -34.53 -32.14 -17.03
C HIS A 145 -34.75 -31.60 -18.45
N ARG A 146 -34.01 -32.17 -19.42
CA ARG A 146 -34.72 -32.65 -20.61
C ARG A 146 -35.22 -34.04 -20.25
N HIS A 147 -36.55 -34.19 -20.25
CA HIS A 147 -37.35 -35.35 -19.84
C HIS A 147 -37.88 -35.31 -18.39
N ARG A 148 -39.15 -34.86 -18.34
CA ARG A 148 -40.26 -35.16 -17.41
C ARG A 148 -40.08 -35.03 -15.88
N ALA A 149 -41.05 -34.28 -15.33
CA ALA A 149 -41.66 -34.34 -14.00
C ALA A 149 -41.04 -33.52 -12.84
N LEU A 150 -41.74 -32.42 -12.53
CA LEU A 150 -42.16 -31.89 -11.22
C LEU A 150 -41.21 -31.96 -10.00
N PHE A 151 -40.90 -30.75 -9.50
CA PHE A 151 -40.68 -30.31 -8.12
C PHE A 151 -39.29 -30.40 -7.44
N GLN A 152 -38.88 -29.19 -7.01
CA GLN A 152 -37.94 -28.79 -5.95
C GLN A 152 -36.42 -28.96 -6.16
N CYS A 153 -35.83 -27.95 -6.79
CA CYS A 153 -34.40 -27.67 -6.72
C CYS A 153 -34.06 -26.89 -5.43
N GLN A 154 -33.48 -27.57 -4.42
CA GLN A 154 -32.79 -26.88 -3.31
C GLN A 154 -31.34 -26.58 -3.72
N CYS A 155 -30.98 -25.30 -3.75
CA CYS A 155 -29.62 -24.84 -4.05
C CYS A 155 -28.69 -25.13 -2.85
N ARG A 156 -27.72 -26.06 -3.01
CA ARG A 156 -26.59 -26.18 -2.08
C ARG A 156 -25.42 -25.27 -2.51
N PRO A 157 -24.76 -24.57 -1.57
CA PRO A 157 -23.64 -23.68 -1.88
C PRO A 157 -22.44 -24.45 -2.42
N CYS A 158 -21.75 -23.84 -3.38
CA CYS A 158 -20.52 -24.38 -3.96
C CYS A 158 -19.41 -24.31 -2.89
N PRO A 159 -18.71 -25.40 -2.55
CA PRO A 159 -17.63 -25.33 -1.59
C PRO A 159 -16.46 -24.57 -2.21
N GLN A 160 -16.15 -23.39 -1.66
CA GLN A 160 -14.91 -22.68 -1.93
C GLN A 160 -13.74 -23.52 -1.39
N ARG A 161 -13.17 -24.39 -2.22
CA ARG A 161 -11.84 -24.94 -1.95
C ARG A 161 -10.82 -24.01 -2.61
N LEU A 162 -10.57 -22.87 -1.98
CA LEU A 162 -9.36 -22.09 -2.22
C LEU A 162 -8.18 -22.97 -1.81
N ARG A 163 -7.61 -23.71 -2.77
CA ARG A 163 -6.30 -24.33 -2.57
C ARG A 163 -5.31 -23.20 -2.30
N GLY A 164 -4.62 -23.30 -1.17
CA GLY A 164 -3.73 -22.29 -0.64
C GLY A 164 -2.75 -21.75 -1.67
N TYR A 165 -2.58 -20.43 -1.62
CA TYR A 165 -1.33 -19.80 -2.01
C TYR A 165 -0.21 -20.40 -1.15
N PRO A 166 0.95 -20.81 -1.71
CA PRO A 166 2.11 -21.12 -0.90
C PRO A 166 2.70 -19.80 -0.39
N ALA A 167 2.40 -19.48 0.87
CA ALA A 167 3.21 -18.59 1.67
C ALA A 167 4.41 -19.36 2.26
N GLU A 168 5.48 -18.62 2.54
CA GLU A 168 6.66 -19.03 3.33
C GLU A 168 7.64 -20.02 2.69
N ARG A 169 8.68 -19.46 2.05
CA ARG A 169 10.00 -20.09 2.07
C ARG A 169 10.87 -19.32 3.07
N GLN A 170 11.14 -19.99 4.19
CA GLN A 170 12.03 -19.54 5.24
C GLN A 170 13.42 -19.18 4.70
N LEU A 171 13.96 -18.04 5.14
CA LEU A 171 15.40 -17.79 5.21
C LEU A 171 15.73 -17.44 6.68
N ARG A 172 15.95 -18.50 7.46
CA ARG A 172 16.86 -18.46 8.61
C ARG A 172 18.21 -19.00 8.13
N ARG A 173 19.20 -18.12 8.04
CA ARG A 173 20.59 -18.36 8.44
C ARG A 173 21.20 -17.01 8.79
#